data_AF-A0DTP7-F1
#
_entry.id   AF-A0DTP7-F1
#
_cell.length_a   1.000
_cell.length_b   1.000
_cell.length_c   1.000
_cell.angle_alpha   90.00
_cell.angle_beta   90.00
_cell.angle_gamma   90.00
#
_symmetry.space_group_name_H-M   'P 1'
#
loop_
_entity.id
_entity.type
_entity.pdbx_description
1 polymer ?
#
loop_
_entity_poly.entity_id
_entity_poly.type
_entity_poly.pdbx_seq_one_letter_code
_entity_poly.pdbx_strand_id
1 'polypeptide(L)'
;MFNEYNDESFFWEFVKIWKKTLLIGILTYFESNVFLKATLIGLCLLFYQLLAFKIKPYIIKSLNLLDISTDQICSITIFLAAVKYVSEQQENQAQQVLLQVLISILCIKLCYPFIYDIFRVYYKKYKIIYLNYLITIMKFISPNSYLYNYLNQQLVEWKDKEVQLKKNFLKLKQYLFNASKVQAEQKNFQSILSPSITIRNRLVSKENETKRFLIQEKE
;
A
#
# COMPACT_ATOMS: atom_id res chain seq x y z
N MET A 1 11.75 -7.44 0.73
CA MET A 1 11.58 -6.33 -0.22
C MET A 1 10.20 -6.50 -0.84
N PHE A 2 9.35 -5.49 -0.67
CA PHE A 2 7.91 -5.58 -0.92
C PHE A 2 7.63 -5.74 -2.42
N ASN A 3 7.13 -6.91 -2.81
CA ASN A 3 6.65 -7.23 -4.15
C ASN A 3 5.26 -6.58 -4.38
N GLU A 4 5.17 -5.27 -4.19
CA GLU A 4 3.91 -4.50 -4.26
C GLU A 4 3.59 -3.96 -5.66
N TYR A 5 4.61 -3.89 -6.51
CA TYR A 5 4.51 -3.35 -7.87
C TYR A 5 4.43 -4.48 -8.91
N ASN A 6 3.72 -4.21 -10.00
CA ASN A 6 3.60 -5.12 -11.13
C ASN A 6 4.93 -5.18 -11.93
N ASP A 7 5.07 -6.09 -12.90
CA ASP A 7 6.29 -6.21 -13.73
C ASP A 7 6.66 -4.89 -14.46
N GLU A 8 5.70 -3.97 -14.64
CA GLU A 8 5.89 -2.60 -15.16
C GLU A 8 6.38 -1.58 -14.11
N SER A 9 6.78 -2.04 -12.92
CA SER A 9 7.21 -1.21 -11.77
C SER A 9 8.25 -0.15 -12.12
N PHE A 10 9.25 -0.53 -12.91
CA PHE A 10 10.37 0.34 -13.29
C PHE A 10 9.93 1.57 -14.07
N PHE A 11 8.97 1.40 -14.99
CA PHE A 11 8.42 2.52 -15.75
C PHE A 11 7.73 3.52 -14.81
N TRP A 12 6.97 3.03 -13.84
CA TRP A 12 6.25 3.89 -12.92
C TRP A 12 7.15 4.65 -11.95
N GLU A 13 8.23 4.04 -11.48
CA GLU A 13 9.26 4.73 -10.68
C GLU A 13 9.89 5.89 -11.46
N PHE A 14 10.18 5.68 -12.75
CA PHE A 14 10.67 6.74 -13.62
C PHE A 14 9.67 7.89 -13.76
N VAL A 15 8.38 7.60 -13.96
CA VAL A 15 7.32 8.62 -14.01
C VAL A 15 7.22 9.42 -12.70
N LYS A 16 7.35 8.78 -11.54
CA LYS A 16 7.38 9.47 -10.24
C LYS A 16 8.58 10.39 -10.09
N ILE A 17 9.76 9.94 -10.51
CA ILE A 17 10.99 10.76 -10.47
C ILE A 17 10.82 11.97 -11.40
N TRP A 18 10.31 11.75 -12.61
CA TRP A 18 10.05 12.81 -13.57
C TRP A 18 9.06 13.86 -13.06
N LYS A 19 7.95 13.44 -12.43
CA LYS A 19 7.00 14.34 -11.74
C LYS A 19 7.72 15.24 -10.73
N LYS A 20 8.59 14.68 -9.89
CA LYS A 20 9.34 15.46 -8.88
C LYS A 20 10.30 16.45 -9.53
N THR A 21 11.02 16.04 -10.56
CA THR A 21 11.96 16.91 -11.30
C THR A 21 11.22 18.06 -11.97
N LEU A 22 10.08 17.80 -12.63
CA LEU A 22 9.25 18.85 -13.23
C LEU A 22 8.73 19.84 -12.18
N LEU A 23 8.25 19.34 -11.03
CA LEU A 23 7.80 20.21 -9.94
C LEU A 23 8.93 21.12 -9.43
N ILE A 24 10.13 20.58 -9.20
CA ILE A 24 11.30 21.36 -8.78
C ILE A 24 11.65 22.40 -9.86
N GLY A 25 11.68 21.99 -11.14
CA GLY A 25 11.97 22.90 -12.26
C GLY A 25 10.99 24.08 -12.33
N ILE A 26 9.68 23.82 -12.19
CA ILE A 26 8.66 24.88 -12.15
C ILE A 26 8.86 25.79 -10.94
N LEU A 27 9.14 25.21 -9.77
CA LEU A 27 9.36 25.95 -8.52
C LEU A 27 10.57 26.88 -8.60
N THR A 28 11.66 26.45 -9.26
CA THR A 28 12.89 27.23 -9.40
C THR A 28 12.80 28.29 -10.50
N TYR A 29 12.18 27.98 -11.64
CA TYR A 29 12.15 28.92 -12.77
C TYR A 29 11.13 30.06 -12.59
N PHE A 30 9.98 29.79 -11.98
CA PHE A 30 8.90 30.76 -11.79
C PHE A 30 8.85 31.31 -10.36
N GLU A 31 9.99 31.78 -9.85
CA GLU A 31 10.10 32.28 -8.47
C GLU A 31 9.18 33.49 -8.23
N SER A 32 9.13 34.45 -9.17
CA SER A 32 8.41 35.71 -9.00
C SER A 32 6.91 35.64 -9.32
N ASN A 33 6.46 34.71 -10.16
CA ASN A 33 5.07 34.63 -10.60
C ASN A 33 4.35 33.45 -9.96
N VAL A 34 3.80 33.70 -8.76
CA VAL A 34 3.11 32.69 -7.94
C VAL A 34 1.91 32.09 -8.66
N PHE A 35 1.15 32.89 -9.42
CA PHE A 35 -0.02 32.41 -10.14
C PHE A 35 0.35 31.44 -11.27
N LEU A 36 1.33 31.79 -12.09
CA LEU A 36 1.82 30.92 -13.16
C LEU A 36 2.44 29.63 -12.60
N LYS A 37 3.19 29.75 -11.50
CA LYS A 37 3.75 28.60 -10.77
C LYS A 37 2.65 27.65 -10.27
N ALA A 38 1.60 28.17 -9.64
CA ALA A 38 0.51 27.34 -9.13
C ALA A 38 -0.28 26.64 -10.25
N THR A 39 -0.54 27.32 -11.36
CA THR A 39 -1.27 26.73 -12.50
C THR A 39 -0.46 25.63 -13.20
N LEU A 40 0.85 25.84 -13.42
CA LEU A 40 1.73 24.82 -13.99
C LEU A 40 1.88 23.59 -13.10
N ILE A 41 2.05 23.80 -11.78
CA ILE A 41 2.09 22.71 -10.79
C ILE A 41 0.77 21.93 -10.82
N GLY A 42 -0.37 22.63 -10.80
CA GLY A 42 -1.70 22.02 -10.87
C GLY A 42 -1.90 21.20 -12.14
N LEU A 43 -1.48 21.70 -13.30
CA LEU A 43 -1.56 20.99 -14.58
C LEU A 43 -0.69 19.72 -14.58
N CYS A 44 0.53 19.82 -14.06
CA CYS A 44 1.45 18.68 -13.94
C CYS A 44 0.85 17.57 -13.05
N LEU A 45 0.25 17.95 -11.91
CA LEU A 45 -0.41 17.02 -11.00
C LEU A 45 -1.66 16.38 -11.62
N LEU A 46 -2.49 17.15 -12.33
CA LEU A 46 -3.67 16.62 -13.04
C LEU A 46 -3.26 15.61 -14.12
N PHE A 47 -2.22 15.89 -14.90
CA PHE A 47 -1.72 14.97 -15.91
C PHE A 47 -1.20 13.68 -15.28
N TYR A 48 -0.42 13.78 -14.20
CA TYR A 48 0.02 12.62 -13.44
C TYR A 48 -1.16 11.80 -12.90
N GLN A 49 -2.18 12.45 -12.34
CA GLN A 49 -3.36 11.77 -11.79
C GLN A 49 -4.14 11.01 -12.88
N LEU A 50 -4.25 11.58 -14.09
CA LEU A 50 -4.87 10.91 -15.24
C LEU A 50 -4.08 9.67 -15.67
N LEU A 51 -2.75 9.75 -15.69
CA LEU A 51 -1.88 8.61 -15.97
C LEU A 51 -2.02 7.53 -14.89
N ALA A 52 -1.97 7.91 -13.62
CA ALA A 52 -2.10 6.99 -12.48
C ALA A 52 -3.44 6.25 -12.50
N PHE A 53 -4.53 6.94 -12.83
CA PHE A 53 -5.86 6.34 -12.94
C PHE A 53 -5.95 5.27 -14.03
N LYS A 54 -5.28 5.49 -15.18
CA LYS A 54 -5.27 4.53 -16.30
C LYS A 54 -4.38 3.33 -16.03
N ILE A 55 -3.16 3.56 -15.54
CA ILE A 55 -2.12 2.51 -15.42
C ILE A 55 -2.32 1.64 -14.17
N LYS A 56 -2.84 2.21 -13.06
CA LYS A 56 -3.02 1.50 -11.77
C LYS A 56 -1.74 0.77 -11.30
N PRO A 57 -0.72 1.53 -10.91
CA PRO A 57 0.64 1.02 -10.71
C PRO A 57 0.80 -0.03 -9.59
N TYR A 58 -0.11 -0.07 -8.62
CA TYR A 58 -0.03 -1.00 -7.50
C TYR A 58 -0.84 -2.27 -7.77
N ILE A 59 -0.35 -3.44 -7.36
CA ILE A 59 -1.12 -4.70 -7.43
C ILE A 59 -2.35 -4.62 -6.52
N ILE A 60 -2.21 -3.98 -5.36
CA ILE A 60 -3.27 -3.84 -4.37
C ILE A 60 -4.17 -2.64 -4.73
N LYS A 61 -5.44 -2.91 -5.01
CA LYS A 61 -6.44 -1.89 -5.38
C LYS A 61 -6.59 -0.77 -4.34
N SER A 62 -6.50 -1.08 -3.04
CA SER A 62 -6.61 -0.07 -1.97
C SER A 62 -5.46 0.95 -2.03
N LEU A 63 -4.25 0.53 -2.41
CA LEU A 63 -3.11 1.42 -2.56
C LEU A 63 -3.28 2.38 -3.75
N ASN A 64 -3.79 1.89 -4.89
CA ASN A 64 -4.13 2.75 -6.03
C ASN A 64 -5.18 3.82 -5.66
N LEU A 65 -6.23 3.43 -4.92
CA LEU A 65 -7.26 4.37 -4.48
C LEU A 65 -6.71 5.40 -3.49
N LEU A 66 -5.83 4.97 -2.59
CA LEU A 66 -5.18 5.86 -1.64
C LEU A 66 -4.26 6.87 -2.35
N ASP A 67 -3.47 6.41 -3.33
CA ASP A 67 -2.57 7.27 -4.12
C ASP A 67 -3.38 8.34 -4.89
N ILE A 68 -4.43 7.92 -5.60
CA ILE A 68 -5.30 8.83 -6.36
C ILE A 68 -6.01 9.83 -5.44
N SER A 69 -6.57 9.38 -4.31
CA SER A 69 -7.26 10.29 -3.38
C SER A 69 -6.31 11.27 -2.71
N THR A 70 -5.08 10.84 -2.40
CA THR A 70 -4.03 11.71 -1.84
C THR A 70 -3.63 12.79 -2.84
N ASP A 71 -3.39 12.42 -4.10
CA ASP A 71 -3.03 13.37 -5.16
C ASP A 71 -4.16 14.34 -5.50
N GLN A 72 -5.43 13.89 -5.47
CA GLN A 72 -6.60 14.76 -5.65
C GLN A 72 -6.69 15.81 -4.56
N ILE A 73 -6.61 15.40 -3.29
CA ILE A 73 -6.68 16.33 -2.17
C ILE A 73 -5.48 17.29 -2.22
N CYS A 74 -4.28 16.80 -2.53
CA CYS A 74 -3.10 17.65 -2.72
C CYS A 74 -3.33 18.72 -3.79
N SER A 75 -3.90 18.33 -4.93
CA SER A 75 -4.21 19.26 -6.04
C SER A 75 -5.26 20.30 -5.63
N ILE A 76 -6.31 19.90 -4.91
CA ILE A 76 -7.32 20.80 -4.35
C ILE A 76 -6.68 21.78 -3.35
N THR A 77 -5.78 21.31 -2.48
CA THR A 77 -5.08 22.14 -1.50
C THR A 77 -4.18 23.18 -2.18
N ILE A 78 -3.45 22.80 -3.24
CA ILE A 78 -2.63 23.75 -4.02
C ILE A 78 -3.51 24.80 -4.70
N PHE A 79 -4.64 24.38 -5.27
CA PHE A 79 -5.60 25.31 -5.87
C PHE A 79 -6.16 26.30 -4.84
N LEU A 80 -6.61 25.81 -3.68
CA LEU A 80 -7.10 26.67 -2.59
C LEU A 80 -6.02 27.62 -2.07
N ALA A 81 -4.77 27.17 -1.97
CA ALA A 81 -3.64 28.01 -1.58
C ALA A 81 -3.38 29.13 -2.61
N ALA A 82 -3.51 28.83 -3.90
CA ALA A 82 -3.41 29.84 -4.95
C ALA A 82 -4.55 30.85 -4.89
N VAL A 83 -5.79 30.41 -4.66
CA VAL A 83 -6.95 31.31 -4.46
C VAL A 83 -6.74 32.19 -3.23
N LYS A 84 -6.26 31.62 -2.11
CA LYS A 84 -5.93 32.37 -0.90
C LYS A 84 -4.91 33.47 -1.19
N TYR A 85 -3.87 33.16 -1.95
CA TYR A 85 -2.86 34.14 -2.34
C TYR A 85 -3.45 35.32 -3.13
N VAL A 86 -4.38 35.04 -4.05
CA VAL A 86 -5.08 36.10 -4.79
C VAL A 86 -5.99 36.93 -3.87
N SER A 87 -6.72 36.30 -2.95
CA SER A 87 -7.54 37.01 -1.95
C SER A 87 -6.70 37.92 -1.04
N GLU A 88 -5.46 37.52 -0.73
CA GLU A 88 -4.52 38.31 0.07
C GLU A 88 -4.06 39.56 -0.68
N GLN A 89 -3.83 39.47 -2.00
CA GLN A 89 -3.54 40.65 -2.83
C GLN A 89 -4.72 41.62 -2.95
N GLN A 90 -5.95 41.14 -2.77
CA GLN A 90 -7.18 41.96 -2.79
C GLN A 90 -7.55 42.50 -1.40
N GLU A 91 -6.70 42.29 -0.38
CA GLU A 91 -6.91 42.71 1.01
C GLU A 91 -8.22 42.21 1.67
N ASN A 92 -8.81 41.12 1.14
CA ASN A 92 -10.06 40.57 1.68
C ASN A 92 -9.80 39.57 2.82
N GLN A 93 -9.68 40.08 4.04
CA GLN A 93 -9.36 39.30 5.23
C GLN A 93 -10.36 38.16 5.52
N ALA A 94 -11.66 38.41 5.33
CA ALA A 94 -12.70 37.42 5.63
C ALA A 94 -12.56 36.16 4.74
N GLN A 95 -12.31 36.36 3.44
CA GLN A 95 -12.07 35.27 2.50
C GLN A 95 -10.77 34.52 2.81
N GLN A 96 -9.71 35.25 3.18
CA GLN A 96 -8.41 34.65 3.54
C GLN A 96 -8.53 33.70 4.73
N VAL A 97 -9.23 34.12 5.80
CA VAL A 97 -9.45 33.29 6.99
C VAL A 97 -10.29 32.06 6.65
N LEU A 98 -11.37 32.22 5.88
CA LEU A 98 -12.22 31.11 5.46
C LEU A 98 -11.43 30.07 4.64
N LEU A 99 -10.63 30.51 3.67
CA LEU A 99 -9.78 29.64 2.86
C LEU A 99 -8.71 28.93 3.70
N GLN A 100 -8.10 29.62 4.66
CA GLN A 100 -7.11 29.03 5.57
C GLN A 100 -7.74 27.93 6.45
N VAL A 101 -8.95 28.13 6.95
CA VAL A 101 -9.69 27.11 7.72
C VAL A 101 -10.00 25.90 6.83
N LEU A 102 -10.49 26.11 5.61
CA LEU A 102 -10.75 25.03 4.65
C LEU A 102 -9.49 24.21 4.34
N ILE A 103 -8.36 24.87 4.07
CA ILE A 103 -7.07 24.21 3.83
C ILE A 103 -6.68 23.37 5.06
N SER A 104 -6.82 23.93 6.27
CA SER A 104 -6.46 23.24 7.52
C SER A 104 -7.32 21.99 7.74
N ILE A 105 -8.64 22.09 7.51
CA ILE A 105 -9.57 20.95 7.61
C ILE A 105 -9.22 19.86 6.58
N LEU A 106 -8.91 20.24 5.34
CA LEU A 106 -8.50 19.30 4.30
C LEU A 106 -7.20 18.58 4.67
N CYS A 107 -6.21 19.30 5.18
CA CYS A 107 -4.96 18.70 5.66
C CYS A 107 -5.20 17.72 6.82
N ILE A 108 -6.04 18.07 7.80
CA ILE A 108 -6.38 17.17 8.91
C ILE A 108 -7.09 15.92 8.36
N LYS A 109 -8.06 16.09 7.46
CA LYS A 109 -8.79 14.97 6.84
C LYS A 109 -7.86 14.04 6.06
N LEU A 110 -6.86 14.57 5.36
CA LEU A 110 -5.87 13.80 4.63
C LEU A 110 -4.91 13.04 5.56
N CYS A 111 -4.45 13.69 6.64
CA CYS A 111 -3.53 13.07 7.60
C CYS A 111 -4.23 12.07 8.53
N TYR A 112 -5.52 12.25 8.81
CA TYR A 112 -6.31 11.42 9.73
C TYR A 112 -6.18 9.90 9.48
N PRO A 113 -6.39 9.35 8.26
CA PRO A 113 -6.26 7.91 8.04
C PRO A 113 -4.85 7.40 8.37
N PHE A 114 -3.80 8.14 7.99
CA PHE A 114 -2.42 7.76 8.29
C PHE A 114 -2.14 7.80 9.80
N ILE A 115 -2.56 8.86 10.48
CA ILE A 115 -2.40 8.99 11.94
C ILE A 115 -3.16 7.87 12.64
N TYR A 116 -4.39 7.57 12.21
CA TYR A 116 -5.20 6.51 12.77
C TYR A 116 -4.55 5.14 12.59
N ASP A 117 -4.04 4.82 11.40
CA ASP A 117 -3.40 3.54 11.13
C ASP A 117 -2.08 3.38 11.90
N ILE A 118 -1.25 4.44 11.96
CA ILE A 118 -0.05 4.47 12.80
C ILE A 118 -0.46 4.25 14.26
N PHE A 119 -1.42 5.01 14.77
CA PHE A 119 -1.88 4.89 16.15
C PHE A 119 -2.43 3.50 16.43
N ARG A 120 -3.18 2.89 15.50
CA ARG A 120 -3.70 1.53 15.62
C ARG A 120 -2.60 0.49 15.74
N VAL A 121 -1.55 0.59 14.91
CA VAL A 121 -0.40 -0.33 14.93
C VAL A 121 0.39 -0.16 16.23
N TYR A 122 0.68 1.09 16.62
CA TYR A 122 1.38 1.39 17.86
C TYR A 122 0.57 0.96 19.08
N TYR A 123 -0.71 1.26 19.11
CA TYR A 123 -1.61 0.84 20.18
C TYR A 123 -1.57 -0.68 20.34
N LYS A 124 -1.71 -1.44 19.25
CA LYS A 124 -1.63 -2.91 19.30
C LYS A 124 -0.30 -3.42 19.86
N LYS A 125 0.82 -2.78 19.52
CA LYS A 125 2.17 -3.15 19.97
C LYS A 125 2.42 -2.79 21.43
N TYR A 126 2.01 -1.61 21.86
CA TYR A 126 2.37 -1.06 23.17
C TYR A 126 1.28 -1.23 24.24
N LYS A 127 0.07 -1.70 23.88
CA LYS A 127 -1.07 -1.87 24.81
C LYS A 127 -0.69 -2.61 26.10
N ILE A 128 0.02 -3.74 25.99
CA ILE A 128 0.42 -4.56 27.15
C ILE A 128 1.46 -3.83 28.02
N ILE A 129 2.39 -3.13 27.38
CA ILE A 129 3.44 -2.35 28.09
C ILE A 129 2.79 -1.22 28.87
N TYR A 130 1.91 -0.43 28.23
CA TYR A 130 1.18 0.65 28.89
C TYR A 130 0.31 0.14 30.04
N LEU A 131 -0.40 -0.99 29.85
CA LEU A 131 -1.20 -1.59 30.91
C LEU A 131 -0.33 -2.00 32.10
N ASN A 132 0.86 -2.56 31.85
CA ASN A 132 1.79 -2.95 32.91
C ASN A 132 2.32 -1.74 33.70
N TYR A 133 2.66 -0.64 33.01
CA TYR A 133 3.02 0.62 33.67
C TYR A 133 1.86 1.16 34.51
N LEU A 134 0.64 1.15 33.98
CA LEU A 134 -0.56 1.63 34.68
C LEU A 134 -0.82 0.80 35.94
N ILE A 135 -0.71 -0.52 35.86
CA ILE A 135 -0.83 -1.42 37.01
C ILE A 135 0.28 -1.16 38.05
N THR A 136 1.50 -0.88 37.61
CA THR A 136 2.62 -0.55 38.52
C THR A 136 2.35 0.74 39.30
N ILE A 137 1.81 1.76 38.63
CA ILE A 137 1.41 3.03 39.27
C ILE A 137 0.23 2.79 40.23
N MET A 138 -0.79 2.04 39.80
CA MET A 138 -1.95 1.71 40.64
C MET A 138 -1.55 0.90 41.88
N LYS A 139 -0.58 -0.01 41.76
CA LYS A 139 -0.04 -0.77 42.89
C LYS A 139 0.59 0.14 43.95
N PHE A 140 1.22 1.23 43.51
CA PHE A 140 1.82 2.22 44.40
C PHE A 140 0.76 3.07 45.12
N ILE A 141 -0.32 3.44 44.42
CA ILE A 141 -1.37 4.31 44.96
C ILE A 141 -2.34 3.52 45.86
N SER A 142 -2.83 2.37 45.40
CA SER A 142 -3.83 1.58 46.12
C SER A 142 -3.75 0.10 45.73
N PRO A 143 -2.96 -0.71 46.46
CA PRO A 143 -2.71 -2.11 46.11
C PRO A 143 -3.94 -3.01 46.25
N ASN A 144 -4.94 -2.62 47.05
CA ASN A 144 -6.18 -3.38 47.27
C ASN A 144 -7.39 -2.78 46.55
N SER A 145 -7.19 -1.88 45.59
CA SER A 145 -8.31 -1.35 44.80
C SER A 145 -8.92 -2.45 43.93
N TYR A 146 -10.25 -2.48 43.84
CA TYR A 146 -10.98 -3.34 42.89
C TYR A 146 -10.47 -3.15 41.44
N LEU A 147 -10.15 -1.90 41.06
CA LEU A 147 -9.61 -1.58 39.74
C LEU A 147 -8.26 -2.25 39.47
N TYR A 148 -7.39 -2.33 40.49
CA TYR A 148 -6.09 -3.00 40.35
C TYR A 148 -6.29 -4.50 40.05
N ASN A 149 -7.14 -5.19 40.81
CA ASN A 149 -7.42 -6.60 40.60
C ASN A 149 -8.04 -6.86 39.21
N TYR A 150 -8.99 -6.03 38.80
CA TYR A 150 -9.61 -6.11 37.47
C TYR A 150 -8.59 -5.92 36.33
N LEU A 151 -7.74 -4.89 36.42
CA LEU A 151 -6.71 -4.62 35.42
C LEU A 151 -5.65 -5.72 35.38
N ASN A 152 -5.26 -6.27 36.54
CA ASN A 152 -4.31 -7.36 36.62
C ASN A 152 -4.86 -8.64 35.98
N GLN A 153 -6.13 -8.97 36.22
CA GLN A 153 -6.79 -10.10 35.55
C GLN A 153 -6.85 -9.90 34.03
N GLN A 154 -7.25 -8.72 33.56
CA GLN A 154 -7.22 -8.36 32.13
C GLN A 154 -5.81 -8.49 31.52
N LEU A 155 -4.77 -8.08 32.25
CA LEU A 155 -3.39 -8.20 31.80
C LEU A 155 -2.97 -9.67 31.61
N VAL A 156 -3.33 -10.55 32.55
CA VAL A 156 -3.05 -11.99 32.46
C VAL A 156 -3.79 -12.59 31.26
N GLU A 157 -5.09 -12.33 31.11
CA GLU A 157 -5.87 -12.82 29.98
C GLU A 157 -5.30 -12.37 28.63
N TRP A 158 -4.83 -11.13 28.52
CA TRP A 158 -4.24 -10.62 27.29
C TRP A 158 -2.88 -11.24 26.98
N LYS A 159 -2.03 -11.45 28.00
CA LYS A 159 -0.75 -12.15 27.84
C LYS A 159 -0.98 -13.59 27.37
N ASP A 160 -1.94 -14.29 27.96
CA ASP A 160 -2.26 -15.67 27.59
C ASP A 160 -2.77 -15.76 26.15
N LYS A 161 -3.67 -14.85 25.75
CA LYS A 161 -4.14 -14.74 24.35
C LYS A 161 -2.99 -14.49 23.38
N GLU A 162 -2.02 -13.65 23.74
CA GLU A 162 -0.84 -13.38 22.90
C GLU A 162 0.05 -14.63 22.75
N VAL A 163 0.27 -15.36 23.85
CA VAL A 163 1.02 -16.62 23.84
C VAL A 163 0.31 -17.67 22.98
N GLN A 164 -1.02 -17.78 23.08
CA GLN A 164 -1.82 -18.69 22.24
C GLN A 164 -1.75 -18.31 20.76
N LEU A 165 -1.88 -17.02 20.42
CA LEU A 165 -1.73 -16.53 19.05
C LEU A 165 -0.35 -16.85 18.48
N LYS A 166 0.72 -16.64 19.26
CA LYS A 166 2.09 -17.01 18.86
C LYS A 166 2.23 -18.51 18.61
N LYS A 167 1.70 -19.36 19.49
CA LYS A 167 1.68 -20.82 19.31
C LYS A 167 0.93 -21.22 18.03
N ASN A 168 -0.24 -20.66 17.80
CA ASN A 168 -1.05 -20.95 16.62
C ASN A 168 -0.37 -20.49 15.33
N PHE A 169 0.29 -19.33 15.36
CA PHE A 169 1.05 -18.83 14.23
C PHE A 169 2.25 -19.73 13.90
N LEU A 170 2.98 -20.21 14.91
CA LEU A 170 4.08 -21.17 14.71
C LEU A 170 3.58 -22.48 14.10
N LYS A 171 2.47 -23.03 14.61
CA LYS A 171 1.83 -24.22 14.02
C LYS A 171 1.48 -23.97 12.55
N LEU A 172 0.79 -22.87 12.25
CA LEU A 172 0.41 -22.52 10.88
C LEU A 172 1.64 -22.38 9.97
N LYS A 173 2.70 -21.73 10.45
CA LYS A 173 3.97 -21.59 9.71
C LYS A 173 4.60 -22.96 9.41
N GLN A 174 4.62 -23.88 10.38
CA GLN A 174 5.12 -25.23 10.17
C GLN A 174 4.29 -25.99 9.14
N TYR A 175 2.95 -25.90 9.21
CA TYR A 175 2.07 -26.52 8.22
C TYR A 175 2.30 -25.95 6.81
N LEU A 176 2.40 -24.63 6.66
CA LEU A 176 2.65 -23.98 5.37
C LEU A 176 4.02 -24.37 4.79
N PHE A 177 5.05 -24.48 5.63
CA PHE A 177 6.38 -24.91 5.20
C PHE A 177 6.39 -26.39 4.76
N ASN A 178 5.68 -27.25 5.46
CA ASN A 178 5.55 -28.66 5.07
C ASN A 178 4.76 -28.79 3.75
N ALA A 179 3.66 -28.06 3.63
CA ALA A 179 2.86 -28.04 2.40
C ALA A 179 3.64 -27.52 1.19
N SER A 180 4.43 -26.46 1.36
CA SER A 180 5.26 -25.94 0.27
C SER A 180 6.37 -26.91 -0.13
N LYS A 181 6.95 -27.65 0.82
CA LYS A 181 7.94 -28.70 0.54
C LYS A 181 7.33 -29.86 -0.27
N VAL A 182 6.17 -30.36 0.15
CA VAL A 182 5.43 -31.41 -0.59
C VAL A 182 5.08 -30.95 -2.00
N GLN A 183 4.64 -29.70 -2.16
CA GLN A 183 4.33 -29.14 -3.47
C GLN A 183 5.58 -29.02 -4.37
N ALA A 184 6.74 -28.66 -3.80
CA ALA A 184 8.00 -28.62 -4.54
C ALA A 184 8.45 -30.01 -4.99
N GLU A 185 8.33 -31.02 -4.11
CA GLU A 185 8.61 -32.43 -4.43
C GLU A 185 7.68 -32.95 -5.53
N GLN A 186 6.38 -32.61 -5.48
CA GLN A 186 5.43 -32.97 -6.54
C GLN A 186 5.78 -32.33 -7.88
N LYS A 187 6.20 -31.05 -7.90
CA LYS A 187 6.66 -30.38 -9.14
C LYS A 187 7.91 -31.05 -9.71
N ASN A 188 8.86 -31.43 -8.86
CA ASN A 188 10.06 -32.17 -9.28
C ASN A 188 9.70 -33.57 -9.81
N PHE A 189 8.74 -34.26 -9.20
CA PHE A 189 8.29 -35.56 -9.69
C PHE A 189 7.54 -35.44 -11.02
N GLN A 190 6.71 -34.41 -11.19
CA GLN A 190 6.05 -34.10 -12.46
C GLN A 190 7.03 -33.71 -13.57
N SER A 191 8.10 -32.97 -13.27
CA SER A 191 9.13 -32.64 -14.26
C SER A 191 10.00 -33.84 -14.66
N ILE A 192 10.13 -34.85 -13.79
CA ILE A 192 10.77 -36.13 -14.10
C ILE A 192 9.85 -37.04 -14.95
N LEU A 193 8.53 -36.96 -14.77
CA LEU A 193 7.55 -37.77 -15.52
C LEU A 193 7.10 -37.16 -16.86
N SER A 194 7.21 -35.84 -17.02
CA SER A 194 6.87 -35.13 -18.25
C SER A 194 7.74 -35.42 -19.50
N PRO A 195 9.01 -35.91 -19.44
CA PRO A 195 9.76 -36.29 -20.63
C PRO A 195 9.05 -37.39 -21.44
N SER A 196 8.33 -38.28 -20.76
CA SER A 196 7.61 -39.41 -21.37
C SER A 196 6.41 -38.95 -22.20
N ILE A 197 5.76 -37.84 -21.83
CA ILE A 197 4.64 -37.27 -22.58
C ILE A 197 5.14 -36.58 -23.85
N THR A 198 6.32 -35.94 -23.81
CA THR A 198 6.94 -35.34 -25.01
C THR A 198 7.36 -36.40 -26.02
N ILE A 199 7.87 -37.56 -25.56
CA ILE A 199 8.22 -38.67 -26.45
C ILE A 199 6.96 -39.29 -27.07
N ARG A 200 5.91 -39.52 -26.28
CA ARG A 200 4.64 -40.05 -26.80
C ARG A 200 4.00 -39.11 -27.82
N ASN A 201 3.99 -37.80 -27.55
CA ASN A 201 3.43 -36.81 -28.49
C ASN A 201 4.27 -36.69 -29.77
N ARG A 202 5.60 -36.83 -29.70
CA ARG A 202 6.46 -36.92 -30.89
C ARG A 202 6.24 -38.20 -31.70
N LEU A 203 6.00 -39.34 -31.04
CA LEU A 203 5.69 -40.60 -31.73
C LEU A 203 4.33 -40.52 -32.42
N VAL A 204 3.31 -39.97 -31.75
CA VAL A 204 1.98 -39.76 -32.35
C VAL A 204 2.02 -38.75 -33.50
N SER A 205 2.83 -37.69 -33.42
CA SER A 205 2.96 -36.77 -34.56
C SER A 205 3.64 -37.43 -35.76
N LYS A 206 4.71 -38.22 -35.53
CA LYS A 206 5.36 -39.00 -36.60
C LYS A 206 4.41 -40.01 -37.23
N GLU A 207 3.62 -40.73 -36.43
CA GLU A 207 2.65 -41.70 -36.96
C GLU A 207 1.58 -41.04 -37.83
N ASN A 208 1.12 -39.84 -37.45
CA ASN A 208 0.16 -39.06 -38.23
C ASN A 208 0.78 -38.50 -39.52
N GLU A 209 2.05 -38.12 -39.53
CA GLU A 209 2.78 -37.74 -40.74
C GLU A 209 2.90 -38.93 -41.71
N THR A 210 3.31 -40.11 -41.23
CA THR A 210 3.41 -41.32 -42.07
C THR A 210 2.07 -41.70 -42.68
N LYS A 211 0.97 -41.59 -41.93
CA LYS A 211 -0.39 -41.83 -42.44
C LYS A 211 -0.77 -40.84 -43.55
N ARG A 212 -0.33 -39.58 -43.49
CA ARG A 212 -0.59 -38.59 -44.55
C ARG A 212 0.16 -38.92 -45.83
N PHE A 213 1.43 -39.34 -45.74
CA PHE A 213 2.20 -39.76 -46.91
C PHE A 213 1.59 -40.98 -47.62
N LEU A 214 1.12 -41.99 -46.87
CA LEU A 214 0.49 -43.18 -47.43
C LEU A 214 -0.87 -42.91 -48.11
N ILE A 215 -1.56 -41.83 -47.74
CA ILE A 215 -2.82 -41.42 -48.40
C ILE A 215 -2.51 -40.72 -49.73
N GLN A 216 -1.44 -39.93 -49.81
CA GLN A 216 -1.05 -39.22 -51.05
C GLN A 216 -0.52 -40.13 -52.17
N GLU A 217 0.05 -41.30 -51.86
CA GLU A 217 0.50 -42.26 -52.88
C GLU A 217 -0.65 -43.08 -53.52
N LYS A 218 -1.87 -43.00 -52.97
CA LYS A 218 -3.04 -43.73 -53.49
C LYS A 218 -3.97 -42.89 -54.35
N GLU A 219 -3.69 -41.60 -54.50
CA GLU A 219 -4.36 -40.67 -55.43
C GLU A 219 -3.50 -40.45 -56.68
#